data_AF-A0AAE0I7H6-F1
#
_entry.id   AF-A0AAE0I7H6-F1
#
_cell.length_a   1.000
_cell.length_b   1.000
_cell.length_c   1.000
_cell.angle_alpha   90.00
_cell.angle_beta   90.00
_cell.angle_gamma   90.00
#
_symmetry.space_group_name_H-M   'P 1'
#
loop_
_entity.id
_entity.type
_entity.pdbx_description
1 polymer ?
#
loop_
_entity_poly.entity_id
_entity_poly.type
_entity_poly.pdbx_seq_one_letter_code
_entity_poly.pdbx_strand_id
1 'polypeptide(L)'
;MASTAITESTLQAALTERLKATHVEVTDMSGGCGQSFTTLIVSPEFAGKNSLKRHRLVNAALKDEIAQIHAWSAKCQTPEEWAKEKAATGGNDGPPLDGTTGGKVDGVAQ
;
A
#
# COMPACT_ATOMS: atom_id res chain seq x y z
N MET A 1 23.87 -8.64 14.17
CA MET A 1 23.64 -7.21 13.87
C MET A 1 22.86 -7.16 12.56
N ALA A 2 21.53 -7.25 12.62
CA ALA A 2 20.69 -7.26 11.41
C ALA A 2 20.48 -5.82 10.95
N SER A 3 20.87 -5.52 9.73
CA SER A 3 20.88 -4.19 9.12
C SER A 3 19.52 -3.50 9.19
N THR A 4 19.54 -2.23 9.62
CA THR A 4 18.45 -1.26 9.75
C THR A 4 17.72 -0.90 8.45
N ALA A 5 17.86 -1.67 7.37
CA ALA A 5 17.21 -1.38 6.10
C ALA A 5 15.82 -2.02 6.07
N ILE A 6 14.76 -1.21 6.05
CA ILE A 6 13.40 -1.70 5.79
C ILE A 6 13.36 -2.19 4.35
N THR A 7 12.92 -3.45 4.16
CA THR A 7 12.79 -4.08 2.85
C THR A 7 11.33 -4.37 2.52
N GLU A 8 11.04 -4.56 1.25
CA GLU A 8 9.71 -4.94 0.76
C GLU A 8 9.19 -6.21 1.45
N SER A 9 10.06 -7.20 1.64
CA SER A 9 9.72 -8.46 2.30
C SER A 9 9.36 -8.26 3.78
N THR A 10 10.09 -7.41 4.50
CA THR A 10 9.77 -7.10 5.91
C THR A 10 8.44 -6.39 6.06
N LEU A 11 8.13 -5.46 5.16
CA LEU A 11 6.83 -4.78 5.15
C LEU A 11 5.69 -5.75 4.81
N GLN A 12 5.86 -6.60 3.79
CA GLN A 12 4.87 -7.62 3.44
C GLN A 12 4.57 -8.54 4.62
N ALA A 13 5.60 -9.10 5.26
CA ALA A 13 5.42 -10.00 6.39
C ALA A 13 4.66 -9.32 7.55
N ALA A 14 5.06 -8.11 7.93
CA ALA A 14 4.41 -7.37 9.00
C ALA A 14 2.95 -7.02 8.67
N LEU A 15 2.65 -6.67 7.41
CA LEU A 15 1.29 -6.39 6.94
C LEU A 15 0.41 -7.63 6.93
N THR A 16 0.91 -8.75 6.40
CA THR A 16 0.16 -10.02 6.40
C THR A 16 -0.09 -10.52 7.81
N GLU A 17 0.90 -10.46 8.70
CA GLU A 17 0.78 -10.92 10.08
C GLU A 17 -0.12 -10.01 10.93
N ARG A 18 0.12 -8.69 10.92
CA ARG A 18 -0.58 -7.73 11.79
C ARG A 18 -1.97 -7.34 11.26
N LEU A 19 -2.14 -7.28 9.94
CA LEU A 19 -3.38 -6.81 9.29
C LEU A 19 -4.19 -7.90 8.62
N LYS A 20 -3.76 -9.17 8.70
CA LYS A 20 -4.37 -10.30 7.98
C LYS A 20 -4.56 -9.98 6.50
N ALA A 21 -3.59 -9.28 5.91
CA ALA A 21 -3.66 -8.86 4.53
C ALA A 21 -3.61 -10.10 3.61
N THR A 22 -4.60 -10.21 2.74
CA THR A 22 -4.73 -11.30 1.78
C THR A 22 -3.86 -11.08 0.55
N HIS A 23 -3.57 -9.82 0.24
CA HIS A 23 -2.66 -9.45 -0.84
C HIS A 23 -1.90 -8.19 -0.46
N VAL A 24 -0.58 -8.23 -0.62
CA VAL A 24 0.32 -7.11 -0.34
C VAL A 24 1.30 -6.98 -1.50
N GLU A 25 1.39 -5.79 -2.07
CA GLU A 25 2.35 -5.47 -3.12
C GLU A 25 3.13 -4.26 -2.64
N VAL A 26 4.44 -4.40 -2.48
CA VAL A 26 5.32 -3.29 -2.12
C VAL A 26 6.16 -2.97 -3.33
N THR A 27 6.34 -1.68 -3.62
CA THR A 27 7.15 -1.16 -4.72
C THR A 27 8.03 -0.04 -4.19
N ASP A 28 9.34 -0.19 -4.35
CA ASP A 28 10.29 0.90 -4.07
C ASP A 28 10.22 1.98 -5.15
N MET A 29 9.75 3.17 -4.77
CA MET A 29 9.69 4.36 -5.62
C MET A 29 10.97 5.20 -5.60
N SER A 30 11.92 4.88 -4.72
CA SER A 30 13.17 5.62 -4.58
C SER A 30 14.27 5.18 -5.55
N GLY A 31 13.98 4.24 -6.46
CA GLY A 31 14.95 3.75 -7.44
C GLY A 31 16.06 2.90 -6.81
N GLY A 32 15.78 2.18 -5.73
CA GLY A 32 16.73 1.30 -5.04
C GLY A 32 17.43 1.95 -3.84
N CYS A 33 17.04 3.16 -3.45
CA CYS A 33 17.61 3.84 -2.27
C CYS A 33 16.90 3.46 -0.95
N GLY A 34 15.75 2.78 -1.02
CA GLY A 34 14.96 2.39 0.15
C GLY A 34 14.42 3.57 0.97
N GLN A 35 14.23 4.74 0.36
CA GLN A 35 13.75 5.94 1.08
C GLN A 35 12.25 6.18 0.89
N SER A 36 11.68 5.67 -0.20
CA SER A 36 10.30 5.92 -0.62
C SER A 36 9.63 4.63 -1.06
N PHE A 37 8.60 4.19 -0.34
CA PHE A 37 7.87 2.97 -0.69
C PHE A 37 6.40 3.26 -1.00
N THR A 38 5.87 2.58 -2.00
CA THR A 38 4.44 2.52 -2.26
C THR A 38 3.96 1.10 -2.02
N THR A 39 2.84 0.94 -1.31
CA THR A 39 2.31 -0.38 -0.95
C THR A 39 0.83 -0.49 -1.24
N LEU A 40 0.43 -1.52 -1.97
CA LEU A 40 -0.96 -1.96 -2.06
C LEU A 40 -1.24 -2.96 -0.94
N ILE A 41 -2.27 -2.70 -0.15
CA ILE A 41 -2.66 -3.57 0.95
C ILE A 41 -4.13 -3.91 0.77
N VAL A 42 -4.38 -5.19 0.56
CA VAL A 42 -5.73 -5.73 0.46
C VAL A 42 -6.00 -6.57 1.69
N SER A 43 -6.94 -6.14 2.52
CA SER A 43 -7.31 -6.86 3.74
C SER A 43 -8.81 -6.77 4.02
N PRO A 44 -9.45 -7.88 4.46
CA PRO A 44 -10.83 -7.85 4.94
C PRO A 44 -10.99 -6.99 6.20
N GLU A 45 -9.91 -6.74 6.96
CA GLU A 45 -9.94 -5.85 8.12
C GLU A 45 -10.33 -4.42 7.75
N PHE A 46 -10.18 -4.02 6.49
CA PHE A 46 -10.56 -2.68 6.03
C PHE A 46 -12.07 -2.55 5.74
N ALA A 47 -12.80 -3.66 5.70
CA ALA A 47 -14.25 -3.65 5.49
C ALA A 47 -14.96 -2.89 6.62
N GLY A 48 -15.88 -2.01 6.27
CA GLY A 48 -16.60 -1.16 7.22
C GLY A 48 -15.76 -0.04 7.86
N LYS A 49 -14.47 0.09 7.54
CA LYS A 49 -13.60 1.19 8.00
C LYS A 49 -13.48 2.24 6.89
N ASN A 50 -13.53 3.52 7.25
CA ASN A 50 -13.24 4.61 6.31
C ASN A 50 -11.73 4.72 6.04
N SER A 51 -11.34 5.46 5.01
CA SER A 51 -9.93 5.60 4.60
C SER A 51 -9.03 6.03 5.76
N LEU A 52 -9.42 7.04 6.55
CA LEU A 52 -8.62 7.50 7.69
C LEU A 52 -8.40 6.40 8.75
N LYS A 53 -9.43 5.62 9.09
CA LYS A 53 -9.30 4.51 10.04
C LYS A 53 -8.40 3.41 9.49
N ARG A 54 -8.51 3.09 8.20
CA ARG A 54 -7.61 2.13 7.52
C ARG A 54 -6.16 2.60 7.66
N HIS A 55 -5.86 3.83 7.24
CA HIS A 55 -4.52 4.41 7.35
C HIS A 55 -4.00 4.43 8.79
N ARG A 56 -4.81 4.85 9.77
CA ARG A 56 -4.42 4.80 11.20
C ARG A 56 -4.05 3.40 11.66
N LEU A 57 -4.80 2.40 11.21
CA LEU A 57 -4.58 1.00 11.56
C LEU A 57 -3.26 0.50 10.96
N VAL A 58 -2.99 0.79 9.69
CA VAL A 58 -1.70 0.44 9.07
C VAL A 58 -0.54 1.20 9.71
N ASN A 59 -0.67 2.51 9.94
CA ASN A 59 0.36 3.33 10.57
C ASN A 59 0.67 2.86 12.00
N ALA A 60 -0.34 2.41 12.75
CA ALA A 60 -0.14 1.83 14.08
C ALA A 60 0.56 0.47 13.98
N ALA A 61 0.18 -0.34 12.97
CA ALA A 61 0.77 -1.64 12.74
C ALA A 61 2.19 -1.58 12.19
N LEU A 62 2.63 -0.50 11.54
CA LEU A 62 3.98 -0.37 10.97
C LEU A 62 4.76 0.81 11.55
N LYS A 63 4.41 1.25 12.76
CA LYS A 63 4.90 2.51 13.32
C LYS A 63 6.42 2.61 13.34
N ASP A 64 7.10 1.53 13.73
CA ASP A 64 8.55 1.48 13.85
C ASP A 64 9.23 1.44 12.48
N GLU A 65 8.64 0.72 11.53
CA GLU A 65 9.12 0.58 10.16
C GLU A 65 8.98 1.91 9.38
N ILE A 66 7.81 2.55 9.47
CA ILE A 66 7.54 3.85 8.83
C ILE A 66 8.46 4.94 9.41
N ALA A 67 8.79 4.88 10.70
CA ALA A 67 9.70 5.83 11.31
C ALA A 67 11.13 5.78 10.73
N GLN A 68 11.50 4.67 10.06
CA GLN A 68 12.78 4.54 9.36
C GLN A 68 12.72 4.93 7.87
N ILE A 69 11.52 5.14 7.32
CA ILE A 69 11.29 5.47 5.90
C ILE A 69 11.04 6.98 5.78
N HIS A 70 11.64 7.64 4.79
CA HIS A 70 11.41 9.08 4.56
C HIS A 70 10.01 9.38 3.99
N ALA A 71 9.56 8.58 3.02
CA ALA A 71 8.23 8.72 2.44
C ALA A 71 7.57 7.35 2.23
N TRP A 72 6.32 7.22 2.62
CA TRP A 72 5.59 5.98 2.40
C TRP A 72 4.13 6.26 2.06
N SER A 73 3.65 5.55 1.04
CA SER A 73 2.28 5.60 0.54
C SER A 73 1.67 4.21 0.58
N ALA A 74 0.50 4.08 1.19
CA ALA A 74 -0.21 2.81 1.28
C ALA A 74 -1.64 2.92 0.75
N LYS A 75 -1.98 2.15 -0.29
CA LYS A 75 -3.36 2.02 -0.79
C LYS A 75 -4.06 0.89 -0.04
N CYS A 76 -5.01 1.24 0.82
CA CYS A 76 -5.70 0.28 1.69
C CYS A 76 -7.09 -0.07 1.12
N GLN A 77 -7.24 -1.26 0.56
CA GLN A 77 -8.48 -1.69 -0.11
C GLN A 77 -9.02 -2.98 0.48
N THR A 78 -10.33 -3.15 0.39
CA THR A 78 -10.94 -4.44 0.68
C THR A 78 -10.73 -5.42 -0.47
N PRO A 79 -10.78 -6.74 -0.22
CA PRO A 79 -10.73 -7.74 -1.28
C PRO A 79 -11.81 -7.54 -2.34
N GLU A 80 -12.99 -7.06 -1.95
CA GLU A 80 -14.10 -6.76 -2.86
C GLU A 80 -13.79 -5.55 -3.76
N GLU A 81 -13.27 -4.46 -3.19
CA GLU A 81 -12.84 -3.28 -3.94
C GLU A 81 -11.72 -3.65 -4.94
N TRP A 82 -10.73 -4.41 -4.49
CA TRP A 82 -9.61 -4.85 -5.33
C TRP A 82 -10.07 -5.76 -6.47
N ALA A 83 -10.95 -6.72 -6.20
CA ALA A 83 -11.52 -7.60 -7.23
C ALA A 83 -12.34 -6.82 -8.26
N LYS A 84 -13.13 -5.83 -7.82
CA LYS A 84 -13.91 -4.96 -8.70
C LYS A 84 -13.02 -4.07 -9.58
N GLU A 85 -11.95 -3.52 -9.02
CA GLU A 85 -11.00 -2.66 -9.74
C GLU A 85 -10.14 -3.48 -10.72
N LYS A 86 -9.67 -4.68 -10.32
CA LYS A 86 -9.03 -5.67 -11.22
C LYS A 86 -9.92 -5.98 -12.43
N ALA A 87 -11.20 -6.27 -12.18
CA ALA A 87 -12.16 -6.55 -13.25
C ALA A 87 -12.40 -5.33 -14.17
N ALA A 88 -12.36 -4.11 -13.63
CA ALA A 88 -12.52 -2.88 -14.41
C ALA A 88 -11.27 -2.52 -15.24
N THR A 89 -10.07 -2.89 -14.78
CA THR A 89 -8.80 -2.50 -15.42
C THR A 89 -8.33 -3.49 -16.50
N GLY A 90 -9.00 -4.64 -16.66
CA GLY A 90 -8.79 -5.58 -17.77
C GLY A 90 -7.41 -6.26 -17.85
N GLY A 91 -6.52 -6.02 -16.88
CA GLY A 91 -5.16 -6.57 -16.81
C GLY A 91 -4.96 -7.48 -15.61
N ASN A 92 -4.08 -8.48 -15.75
CA ASN A 92 -3.73 -9.42 -14.67
C ASN A 92 -2.85 -8.77 -13.59
N ASP A 93 -2.24 -7.62 -13.90
CA ASP A 93 -1.40 -6.82 -13.02
C ASP A 93 -2.26 -5.92 -12.11
N GLY A 94 -1.80 -5.57 -10.91
CA GLY A 94 -2.58 -4.77 -9.95
C GLY A 94 -2.98 -3.38 -10.49
N PRO A 95 -3.87 -2.64 -9.80
CA PRO A 95 -4.09 -1.23 -10.13
C PRO A 95 -2.74 -0.48 -10.05
N PRO A 96 -2.45 0.46 -10.97
CA PRO A 96 -1.18 1.17 -10.97
C PRO A 96 -0.98 1.91 -9.64
N LEU A 97 0.07 1.54 -8.92
CA LEU A 97 0.43 2.13 -7.62
C LEU A 97 1.02 3.54 -7.76
N ASP A 98 1.48 3.88 -8.95
CA ASP A 98 1.99 5.19 -9.38
C ASP A 98 0.94 6.32 -9.20
N GLY A 99 -0.36 6.01 -9.26
CA GLY A 99 -1.40 7.03 -9.32
C GLY A 99 -1.52 7.68 -10.71
N THR A 100 -0.63 7.38 -11.66
CA THR A 100 -0.86 7.68 -13.08
C THR A 100 -1.85 6.68 -13.68
N THR A 101 -3.14 6.98 -13.58
CA THR A 101 -4.12 6.39 -14.51
C THR A 101 -4.09 7.25 -15.77
N GLY A 102 -3.27 6.86 -16.75
CA GLY A 102 -3.34 7.41 -18.11
C GLY A 102 -2.96 8.89 -18.28
N GLY A 103 -2.02 9.42 -17.49
CA GLY A 103 -1.47 10.77 -17.71
C GLY A 103 -2.49 11.92 -17.63
N LYS A 104 -3.66 11.68 -17.02
CA LYS A 104 -4.70 12.68 -16.81
C LYS A 104 -4.87 12.94 -15.32
N VAL A 105 -4.49 14.13 -14.89
CA VAL A 105 -4.90 14.68 -13.59
C VAL A 105 -6.37 15.09 -13.71
N ASP A 106 -7.29 14.16 -13.46
CA ASP A 106 -8.70 14.53 -13.35
C ASP A 106 -8.95 15.25 -12.02
N GLY A 107 -8.90 16.59 -12.09
CA GLY A 107 -9.78 17.47 -11.32
C GLY A 107 -9.26 18.04 -10.01
N VAL A 108 -8.44 19.08 -10.07
CA VAL A 108 -8.74 20.28 -9.26
C VAL A 108 -9.78 21.06 -10.07
N ALA A 109 -11.05 20.82 -9.76
CA ALA A 109 -12.12 21.72 -10.13
C ALA A 109 -12.44 22.59 -8.91
N GLN A 110 -12.01 23.85 -9.06
CA GLN A 110 -12.28 25.07 -8.29
C GLN A 110 -11.43 25.37 -7.05
#